data_AF-A0A0F9FP06-F1
#
_entry.id   AF-A0A0F9FP06-F1
#
_cell.length_a   1.000
_cell.length_b   1.000
_cell.length_c   1.000
_cell.angle_alpha   90.00
_cell.angle_beta   90.00
_cell.angle_gamma   90.00
#
_symmetry.space_group_name_H-M   'P 1'
#
loop_
_entity.id
_entity.type
_entity.pdbx_description
1 polymer ?
#
loop_
_entity_poly.entity_id
_entity_poly.type
_entity_poly.pdbx_seq_one_letter_code
_entity_poly.pdbx_strand_id
1 'polypeptide(L)' 'MPSIRAQTEQIEARTLHLRAAKSSGSKGRQRPEREEDLRTCFQRDRDRIIHSKAFRRLKHKTQVFLAPKGDHYRT' A
#
# COMPACT_ATOMS: atom_id res chain seq x y z
N MET A 1 -17.18 -4.55 -20.01
CA MET A 1 -15.81 -5.06 -19.78
C MET A 1 -15.47 -4.84 -18.32
N PRO A 2 -14.89 -5.83 -17.61
CA PRO A 2 -14.49 -5.66 -16.21
C PRO A 2 -13.37 -4.62 -16.10
N SER A 3 -13.43 -3.78 -15.06
CA SER A 3 -12.42 -2.75 -14.80
C SER A 3 -11.06 -3.37 -14.46
N ILE A 4 -9.98 -2.59 -14.57
CA ILE A 4 -8.61 -3.07 -14.27
C ILE A 4 -8.51 -3.52 -12.81
N ARG A 5 -9.17 -2.79 -11.90
CA ARG A 5 -9.32 -3.19 -10.50
C ARG A 5 -9.96 -4.58 -10.39
N ALA A 6 -11.12 -4.79 -11.03
CA ALA A 6 -11.86 -6.05 -10.95
C ALA A 6 -11.04 -7.23 -11.51
N GLN A 7 -10.29 -7.01 -12.58
CA GLN A 7 -9.37 -8.00 -13.14
C GLN A 7 -8.25 -8.35 -12.14
N THR A 8 -7.68 -7.34 -11.47
CA THR A 8 -6.64 -7.53 -10.45
C THR A 8 -7.17 -8.32 -9.25
N GLU A 9 -8.35 -7.97 -8.74
CA GLU A 9 -9.03 -8.68 -7.65
C GLU A 9 -9.32 -10.15 -8.02
N GLN A 10 -9.65 -10.41 -9.29
CA GLN A 10 -9.86 -11.77 -9.78
C GLN A 10 -8.56 -12.56 -9.90
N ILE A 11 -7.46 -11.92 -10.30
CA ILE A 11 -6.13 -12.52 -10.27
C ILE A 11 -5.75 -12.87 -8.84
N GLU A 12 -5.90 -11.93 -7.89
CA GLU A 12 -5.63 -12.17 -6.46
C GLU A 12 -6.43 -13.38 -5.93
N ALA A 13 -7.69 -13.51 -6.32
CA ALA A 13 -8.53 -14.62 -5.89
C ALA A 13 -8.06 -15.99 -6.39
N ARG A 14 -7.43 -16.03 -7.57
CA ARG A 14 -6.95 -17.26 -8.24
C ARG A 14 -5.52 -17.63 -7.86
N THR A 15 -4.65 -16.64 -7.64
CA THR A 15 -3.21 -16.86 -7.49
C THR A 15 -2.74 -16.81 -6.04
N LEU A 16 -3.39 -16.01 -5.19
CA LEU A 16 -3.00 -15.92 -3.79
C LEU A 16 -3.45 -17.17 -3.03
N HIS A 17 -2.66 -17.54 -2.03
CA HIS A 17 -2.95 -18.64 -1.12
C HIS A 17 -4.35 -18.48 -0.47
N LEU A 18 -5.01 -19.60 -0.14
CA LEU A 18 -6.37 -19.63 0.42
C LEU A 18 -6.57 -18.66 1.61
N ARG A 19 -5.54 -18.54 2.46
CA ARG A 19 -5.55 -17.71 3.67
C ARG A 19 -4.96 -16.30 3.48
N ALA A 20 -4.60 -15.92 2.26
CA ALA A 20 -4.09 -14.57 2.00
C ALA A 20 -5.20 -13.52 2.17
N ALA A 21 -4.84 -12.34 2.67
CA ALA A 21 -5.73 -11.19 2.69
C ALA A 21 -5.90 -10.66 1.27
N LYS A 22 -7.08 -10.89 0.67
CA LYS A 22 -7.44 -10.44 -0.67
C LYS A 22 -8.07 -9.05 -0.58
N SER A 23 -7.79 -8.18 -1.55
CA SER A 23 -8.30 -6.81 -1.55
C SER A 23 -9.83 -6.73 -1.66
N SER A 24 -10.43 -7.68 -2.38
CA SER A 24 -11.90 -7.85 -2.47
C SER A 24 -12.55 -8.26 -1.15
N GLY A 25 -11.78 -8.81 -0.20
CA GLY A 25 -12.25 -9.18 1.15
C GLY A 25 -12.03 -8.08 2.20
N SER A 26 -11.67 -6.87 1.79
CA SER A 26 -11.47 -5.75 2.71
C SER A 26 -12.76 -5.38 3.44
N LYS A 27 -12.65 -4.96 4.71
CA LYS A 27 -13.77 -4.40 5.49
C LYS A 27 -14.14 -2.97 5.05
N GLY A 28 -13.47 -2.42 4.05
CA GLY A 28 -13.68 -1.06 3.57
C GLY A 28 -12.97 -0.01 4.43
N ARG A 29 -13.41 1.24 4.30
CA ARG A 29 -12.83 2.42 4.97
C ARG A 29 -13.80 2.97 6.01
N GLN A 30 -13.26 3.58 7.07
CA GLN A 30 -14.09 4.23 8.10
C GLN A 30 -14.95 5.36 7.52
N ARG A 31 -14.41 6.10 6.54
CA ARG A 31 -15.16 7.11 5.78
C ARG A 31 -15.46 6.51 4.40
N PRO A 32 -16.73 6.50 3.95
CA PRO A 32 -17.07 5.98 2.64
C PRO A 32 -16.38 6.82 1.56
N GLU A 33 -15.81 6.14 0.59
CA GLU A 33 -15.16 6.75 -0.55
C GLU A 33 -15.63 6.04 -1.81
N ARG A 34 -15.69 6.77 -2.93
CA ARG A 34 -16.01 6.17 -4.22
C ARG A 34 -14.94 5.14 -4.59
N GLU A 35 -15.39 4.01 -5.11
CA GLU A 35 -14.50 3.01 -5.68
C GLU A 35 -13.88 3.51 -7.00
N GLU A 36 -12.66 3.08 -7.25
CA GLU A 36 -11.88 3.45 -8.42
C GLU A 36 -11.79 2.27 -9.40
N ASP A 37 -11.75 2.52 -10.70
CA ASP A 37 -11.72 1.44 -11.69
C ASP A 37 -10.32 0.87 -11.97
N LEU A 38 -9.27 1.57 -11.52
CA LEU A 38 -7.88 1.24 -11.83
C LEU A 38 -7.18 0.47 -10.71
N ARG A 39 -7.35 0.89 -9.46
CA ARG A 39 -6.55 0.42 -8.31
C ARG A 39 -7.41 -0.30 -7.28
N THR A 40 -6.91 -1.43 -6.76
CA THR A 40 -7.50 -2.12 -5.62
C THR A 40 -7.41 -1.27 -4.34
N CYS A 41 -8.19 -1.60 -3.32
CA CYS A 41 -8.19 -0.84 -2.07
C CYS A 41 -6.80 -0.77 -1.43
N PHE A 42 -6.04 -1.88 -1.46
CA PHE A 42 -4.68 -1.95 -0.93
C PHE A 42 -3.65 -1.22 -1.78
N GLN A 43 -3.81 -1.20 -3.11
CA GLN A 43 -2.97 -0.37 -3.98
C GLN A 43 -3.16 1.13 -3.69
N ARG A 44 -4.41 1.56 -3.49
CA ARG A 44 -4.72 2.95 -3.09
C ARG A 44 -4.10 3.30 -1.73
N ASP A 45 -4.10 2.37 -0.78
CA ASP A 45 -3.50 2.58 0.55
C ASP A 45 -1.98 2.72 0.47
N ARG A 46 -1.33 1.86 -0.32
CA ARG A 46 0.11 1.94 -0.59
C ARG A 46 0.48 3.31 -1.13
N ASP A 47 -0.24 3.82 -2.12
CA ASP A 47 0.06 5.12 -2.73
C ASP A 47 -0.09 6.27 -1.70
N ARG A 48 -1.14 6.23 -0.86
CA ARG A 48 -1.33 7.22 0.23
C ARG A 48 -0.16 7.23 1.21
N ILE A 49 0.31 6.04 1.61
CA ILE A 49 1.42 5.89 2.55
C ILE A 49 2.71 6.45 1.92
N ILE A 50 3.04 6.03 0.70
CA ILE A 50 4.24 6.45 -0.04
C ILE A 50 4.29 7.97 -0.21
N HIS A 51 3.16 8.62 -0.49
CA HIS A 51 3.11 10.06 -0.71
C HIS A 51 2.89 10.88 0.58
N SER A 52 2.77 10.25 1.74
CA SER A 52 2.55 10.96 3.00
C SER A 52 3.79 11.76 3.46
N LYS A 53 3.56 12.89 4.15
CA LYS A 53 4.64 13.67 4.78
C LYS A 53 5.39 12.83 5.82
N ALA A 54 4.70 11.95 6.55
CA ALA A 54 5.30 11.09 7.56
C ALA A 54 6.30 10.12 6.93
N PHE A 55 5.92 9.41 5.86
CA PHE A 55 6.80 8.49 5.15
C PHE A 55 8.03 9.22 4.58
N ARG A 56 7.85 10.40 3.98
CA ARG A 56 8.98 11.22 3.47
C ARG A 56 9.99 11.59 4.54
N ARG A 57 9.53 11.88 5.77
CA ARG A 57 10.41 12.22 6.90
C ARG A 57 11.25 11.04 7.39
N LEU A 58 10.86 9.79 7.09
CA LEU A 58 11.64 8.61 7.46
C LEU A 58 13.05 8.64 6.85
N LYS A 59 13.20 9.19 5.64
CA LYS A 59 14.52 9.40 4.99
C LYS A 59 15.52 10.16 5.88
N HIS A 60 15.03 11.02 6.77
CA HIS A 60 15.87 11.84 7.64
C HIS A 60 15.79 11.41 9.11
N LYS A 61 15.19 10.24 9.38
CA LYS A 61 15.16 9.61 10.70
C LYS A 61 16.07 8.41 10.67
N THR A 62 16.80 8.21 11.74
CA THR A 62 17.60 7.00 11.87
C THR A 62 16.84 5.90 12.57
N GLN A 63 17.20 4.66 12.23
CA GLN A 63 16.79 3.49 12.96
C GLN A 63 17.95 3.08 13.89
N VAL A 64 17.67 3.00 15.20
CA VAL A 64 18.61 2.59 16.27
C VAL A 64 19.74 3.57 16.59
N PHE A 65 20.58 3.98 15.64
CA PHE A 65 21.76 4.80 15.91
C PHE A 65 21.65 6.22 15.35
N LEU A 66 22.28 7.22 15.96
CA LEU A 66 22.38 8.56 15.38
C LEU A 66 23.19 8.49 14.07
N ALA A 67 22.70 9.08 12.99
CA ALA A 67 23.43 9.11 11.71
C ALA A 67 24.72 9.92 11.92
N PRO A 68 25.92 9.31 11.82
CA PRO A 68 27.14 10.06 11.65
C PRO A 68 27.07 10.83 10.32
N LYS A 69 27.96 11.80 10.07
CA LYS A 69 27.98 12.67 8.87
C LYS A 69 28.01 11.97 7.49
N GLY A 70 27.88 10.64 7.41
CA GLY A 70 27.73 9.87 6.17
C GLY A 70 26.48 8.98 6.20
N ASP A 71 25.52 9.29 5.33
CA ASP A 71 24.23 8.61 5.10
C ASP A 71 24.37 7.25 4.37
N HIS A 72 25.46 6.53 4.63
CA HIS A 72 25.73 5.22 4.00
C HIS A 72 25.19 4.03 4.81
N TYR A 73 24.61 4.28 5.99
CA TYR A 73 23.85 3.27 6.73
C TYR A 73 22.39 3.37 6.30
N ARG A 74 21.82 2.26 5.83
CA ARG A 74 20.46 2.19 5.26
C ARG A 74 19.44 2.99 6.09
N THR A 75 18.78 3.95 5.43
CA THR A 75 17.54 4.61 5.87
C THR A 75 16.31 3.87 5.36
#